data_AF-A0A0Q5ZMG6-F1
#
_entry.id   AF-A0A0Q5ZMG6-F1
#
_cell.length_a   1.000
_cell.length_b   1.000
_cell.length_c   1.000
_cell.angle_alpha   90.00
_cell.angle_beta   90.00
_cell.angle_gamma   90.00
#
_symmetry.space_group_name_H-M   'P 1'
#
loop_
_entity.id
_entity.type
_entity.pdbx_description
1 polymer ?
#
loop_
_entity_poly.entity_id
_entity_poly.type
_entity_poly.pdbx_seq_one_letter_code
_entity_poly.pdbx_strand_id
1 'polypeptide(L)'
;MVAVVLLAHVAALEGLSRWQAETRLLKPMVSPLYTRILEPEAPKAPPAVVAQAAPPSPPTATIRPTPSLPAQATRTLPQPKAEEPAPEPRAAAPEPAVPEPEPPAEVASPPEPPAPAVAQAADPPSPRASAPATAGSSAVGTGTDTAAVTPGSTESWPSDTRLRYRLGGRFRSGELYGDARVLWQREGAKYQVRVEVELTFMAKLVMTSQGEVGPTSLQPQVYEEVRNGRPRGLRVGEREVLLGNGKVVPRPPGVQDTASQFVELSHRFASGQERLEVGRAVSFWMARPSQVDLWTYDVVASETLRTKLGDIEAFHLKPRPIANPRGNITAEMWFAPSLQYLPVRIRVNMGDEAHIDLLVESIEQR
;
A
#
# COMPACT_ATOMS: atom_id res chain seq x y z
N MET A 1 -10.98 -0.14 -60.05
CA MET A 1 -11.89 -0.87 -59.13
C MET A 1 -11.12 -1.43 -57.93
N VAL A 2 -10.20 -2.40 -58.10
CA VAL A 2 -9.47 -3.03 -56.97
C VAL A 2 -8.70 -2.04 -56.09
N ALA A 3 -7.97 -1.08 -56.67
CA ALA A 3 -7.20 -0.09 -55.90
C ALA A 3 -8.10 0.82 -55.02
N VAL A 4 -9.27 1.19 -55.53
CA VAL A 4 -10.25 2.02 -54.79
C VAL A 4 -10.85 1.22 -53.64
N VAL A 5 -11.14 -0.07 -53.86
CA VAL A 5 -11.65 -0.97 -52.81
C VAL A 5 -10.60 -1.18 -51.73
N LEU A 6 -9.32 -1.35 -52.07
CA LEU A 6 -8.23 -1.47 -51.10
C LEU A 6 -8.08 -0.19 -50.27
N LEU A 7 -8.11 0.98 -50.89
CA LEU A 7 -8.05 2.26 -50.16
C LEU A 7 -9.24 2.44 -49.21
N ALA A 8 -10.44 2.04 -49.63
CA ALA A 8 -11.63 2.08 -48.76
C ALA A 8 -11.51 1.11 -47.56
N HIS A 9 -10.96 -0.09 -47.77
CA HIS A 9 -10.71 -1.04 -46.67
C HIS A 9 -9.65 -0.52 -45.69
N VAL A 10 -8.57 0.09 -46.19
CA VAL A 10 -7.55 0.70 -45.33
C VAL A 10 -8.15 1.84 -44.51
N ALA A 11 -8.92 2.73 -45.14
CA ALA A 11 -9.58 3.83 -44.42
C ALA A 11 -10.59 3.33 -43.37
N ALA A 12 -11.34 2.26 -43.67
CA ALA A 12 -12.26 1.64 -42.73
C ALA A 12 -11.52 0.96 -41.55
N LEU A 13 -10.42 0.26 -41.83
CA LEU A 13 -9.57 -0.36 -40.80
C LEU A 13 -8.89 0.70 -39.92
N GLU A 14 -8.41 1.80 -40.50
CA GLU A 14 -7.87 2.92 -39.75
C GLU A 14 -8.94 3.60 -38.88
N GLY A 15 -10.13 3.84 -39.43
CA GLY A 15 -11.26 4.41 -38.68
C GLY A 15 -11.66 3.52 -37.50
N LEU A 16 -11.75 2.21 -37.73
CA LEU A 16 -12.05 1.24 -36.68
C LEU A 16 -10.94 1.16 -35.63
N SER A 17 -9.67 1.19 -36.05
CA SER A 17 -8.52 1.21 -35.14
C SER A 17 -8.50 2.46 -34.25
N ARG A 18 -8.78 3.65 -34.82
CA ARG A 18 -8.88 4.90 -34.07
C ARG A 18 -10.04 4.88 -33.07
N TRP A 19 -11.22 4.41 -33.49
CA TRP A 19 -12.37 4.26 -32.59
C TRP A 19 -12.10 3.26 -31.46
N GLN A 20 -11.42 2.14 -31.76
CA GLN A 20 -10.97 1.20 -30.74
C GLN A 20 -9.93 1.80 -29.80
N ALA A 21 -9.02 2.65 -30.29
CA ALA A 21 -8.04 3.33 -29.47
C ALA A 21 -8.68 4.37 -28.53
N GLU A 22 -9.72 5.08 -28.96
CA GLU A 22 -10.46 6.04 -28.15
C GLU A 22 -11.33 5.37 -27.08
N THR A 23 -11.84 4.16 -27.36
CA THR A 23 -12.68 3.40 -26.42
C THR A 23 -11.88 2.59 -25.40
N ARG A 24 -10.57 2.40 -25.61
CA ARG A 24 -9.69 1.74 -24.64
C ARG A 24 -9.55 2.57 -23.37
N LEU A 25 -9.74 1.89 -22.24
CA LEU A 25 -9.49 2.45 -20.92
C LEU A 25 -8.01 2.80 -20.74
N LEU A 26 -7.12 1.91 -21.18
CA LEU A 26 -5.68 2.01 -20.99
C LEU A 26 -5.00 2.58 -22.24
N LYS A 27 -4.06 3.51 -22.03
CA LYS A 27 -3.18 4.06 -23.07
C LYS A 27 -1.93 3.19 -23.20
N PRO A 28 -1.38 2.98 -24.41
CA PRO A 28 -0.11 2.25 -24.55
C PRO A 28 1.05 3.04 -23.94
N MET A 29 2.04 2.33 -23.38
CA MET A 29 3.32 2.90 -22.94
C MET A 29 4.48 2.21 -23.63
N VAL A 30 5.60 2.92 -23.79
CA VAL A 30 6.82 2.40 -24.40
C VAL A 30 7.44 1.34 -23.49
N SER A 31 7.85 0.20 -24.05
CA SER A 31 8.58 -0.84 -23.29
C SER A 31 9.96 -0.32 -22.87
N PRO A 32 10.35 -0.40 -21.59
CA PRO A 32 11.60 0.15 -21.13
C PRO A 32 12.73 -0.89 -21.29
N LEU A 33 13.96 -0.38 -21.40
CA LEU A 33 15.16 -1.21 -21.38
C LEU A 33 15.70 -1.23 -19.93
N TYR A 34 15.89 -2.42 -19.37
CA TYR A 34 16.46 -2.61 -18.03
C TYR A 34 17.96 -2.86 -18.12
N THR A 35 18.76 -2.11 -17.37
CA THR A 35 20.22 -2.15 -17.48
C THR A 35 20.91 -2.62 -16.20
N ARG A 36 20.20 -2.63 -15.06
CA ARG A 36 20.76 -2.98 -13.75
C ARG A 36 19.86 -3.97 -13.01
N ILE A 37 20.49 -4.87 -12.26
CA ILE A 37 19.84 -5.69 -11.22
C ILE A 37 20.07 -5.01 -9.86
N LEU A 38 19.02 -4.90 -9.05
CA LEU A 38 19.12 -4.34 -7.70
C LEU A 38 19.53 -5.45 -6.72
N GLU A 39 20.59 -5.19 -5.97
CA GLU A 39 21.08 -6.04 -4.87
C GLU A 39 20.79 -5.35 -3.54
N PRO A 40 20.58 -6.10 -2.44
CA PRO A 40 20.35 -5.50 -1.13
C PRO A 40 21.53 -4.61 -0.70
N GLU A 41 21.27 -3.34 -0.41
CA GLU A 41 22.26 -2.44 0.17
C GLU A 41 22.46 -2.82 1.65
N ALA A 42 23.73 -2.97 2.07
CA ALA A 42 24.04 -3.17 3.47
C ALA A 42 23.54 -1.95 4.28
N PRO A 43 22.97 -2.14 5.48
CA PRO A 43 22.56 -1.01 6.31
C PRO A 43 23.74 -0.06 6.45
N LYS A 44 23.56 1.23 6.08
CA LYS A 44 24.57 2.25 6.38
C LYS A 44 24.75 2.25 7.89
N ALA A 45 25.92 1.81 8.36
CA ALA A 45 26.28 1.90 9.75
C ALA A 45 26.05 3.35 10.21
N PRO A 46 25.36 3.59 11.33
CA PRO A 46 25.25 4.94 11.87
C PRO A 46 26.67 5.52 11.98
N PRO A 47 26.88 6.81 11.67
CA PRO A 47 28.19 7.41 11.79
C PRO A 47 28.72 7.09 13.17
N ALA A 48 29.93 6.51 13.23
CA ALA A 48 30.58 6.17 14.48
C ALA A 48 30.52 7.42 15.35
N VAL A 49 29.76 7.35 16.44
CA VAL A 49 29.79 8.38 17.47
C VAL A 49 31.24 8.36 17.95
N VAL A 50 32.02 9.36 17.55
CA VAL A 50 33.36 9.56 18.10
C VAL A 50 33.12 9.71 19.59
N ALA A 51 33.50 8.67 20.34
CA ALA A 51 33.38 8.66 21.78
C ALA A 51 34.20 9.85 22.31
N GLN A 52 33.52 10.93 22.63
CA GLN A 52 34.12 12.02 23.37
C GLN A 52 34.50 11.43 24.72
N ALA A 53 35.81 11.41 25.01
CA ALA A 53 36.36 10.81 26.21
C ALA A 53 35.60 11.29 27.45
N ALA A 54 35.04 10.34 28.20
CA ALA A 54 34.37 10.62 29.45
C ALA A 54 35.37 11.25 30.44
N PRO A 55 34.99 12.33 31.16
CA PRO A 55 35.83 12.86 32.22
C PRO A 55 35.96 11.83 33.36
N PRO A 56 37.11 11.77 34.06
CA PRO A 56 37.34 10.78 35.11
C PRO A 56 36.41 10.99 36.30
N SER A 57 35.83 9.89 36.79
CA SER A 57 34.96 9.85 37.97
C SER A 57 35.72 10.24 39.26
N PRO A 58 35.10 10.98 40.19
CA PRO A 58 35.70 11.25 41.50
C PRO A 58 35.70 9.99 42.40
N PRO A 59 36.64 9.90 43.36
CA PRO A 59 36.82 8.70 44.18
C PRO A 59 35.70 8.51 45.21
N THR A 60 35.19 7.27 45.29
CA THR A 60 34.23 6.79 46.28
C THR A 60 34.89 6.64 47.67
N ALA A 61 34.36 7.33 48.67
CA ALA A 61 34.70 7.10 50.07
C ALA A 61 33.91 5.91 50.64
N THR A 62 34.62 4.86 51.04
CA THR A 62 34.08 3.70 51.75
C THR A 62 33.72 4.08 53.19
N ILE A 63 32.43 4.07 53.52
CA ILE A 63 31.95 4.17 54.91
C ILE A 63 31.81 2.75 55.47
N ARG A 64 32.53 2.49 56.57
CA ARG A 64 32.51 1.22 57.31
C ARG A 64 31.41 1.30 58.39
N PRO A 65 30.50 0.32 58.53
CA PRO A 65 29.54 0.33 59.62
C PRO A 65 30.14 -0.29 60.90
N THR A 66 29.89 0.37 62.03
CA THR A 66 30.21 -0.04 63.40
C THR A 66 29.14 -0.99 63.95
N PRO A 67 29.46 -1.97 64.81
CA PRO A 67 28.46 -2.90 65.34
C PRO A 67 27.78 -2.35 66.59
N SER A 68 26.47 -2.60 66.74
CA SER A 68 25.69 -2.31 67.95
C SER A 68 25.22 -3.61 68.62
N LEU A 69 25.42 -3.70 69.93
CA LEU A 69 25.02 -4.82 70.81
C LEU A 69 23.50 -4.86 71.08
N PRO A 70 22.97 -6.00 71.59
CA PRO A 70 21.55 -6.33 71.55
C PRO A 70 20.79 -5.96 72.84
N ALA A 71 19.48 -5.71 72.73
CA ALA A 71 18.56 -5.59 73.85
C ALA A 71 17.33 -6.49 73.69
N GLN A 72 16.83 -6.94 74.83
CA GLN A 72 16.03 -8.12 75.09
C GLN A 72 14.54 -8.03 74.72
N ALA A 73 14.01 -9.20 74.36
CA ALA A 73 12.74 -9.82 74.76
C ALA A 73 11.55 -8.94 75.23
N THR A 74 10.39 -9.16 74.60
CA THR A 74 9.19 -9.53 75.36
C THR A 74 8.32 -10.48 74.53
N ARG A 75 7.73 -11.44 75.24
CA ARG A 75 7.06 -12.66 74.80
C ARG A 75 5.56 -12.48 75.04
N THR A 76 4.71 -12.74 74.04
CA THR A 76 3.34 -13.20 74.28
C THR A 76 2.89 -14.14 73.15
N LEU A 77 2.51 -15.36 73.55
CA LEU A 77 1.84 -16.45 72.82
C LEU A 77 0.30 -16.34 73.11
N PRO A 78 -0.61 -17.22 72.62
CA PRO A 78 -0.74 -17.90 71.31
C PRO A 78 -2.20 -18.07 70.76
N GLN A 79 -2.33 -18.41 69.45
CA GLN A 79 -3.30 -19.35 68.81
C GLN A 79 -4.85 -19.10 68.83
N PRO A 80 -5.71 -19.89 68.11
CA PRO A 80 -5.49 -20.80 66.95
C PRO A 80 -6.59 -20.78 65.83
N LYS A 81 -6.26 -21.38 64.65
CA LYS A 81 -6.98 -22.43 63.86
C LYS A 81 -8.44 -22.17 63.42
N ALA A 82 -8.80 -22.19 62.14
CA ALA A 82 -9.06 -23.30 61.18
C ALA A 82 -10.22 -22.76 60.29
N GLU A 83 -10.60 -23.22 59.11
CA GLU A 83 -10.48 -24.52 58.45
C GLU A 83 -10.77 -24.26 56.96
N GLU A 84 -10.02 -24.92 56.09
CA GLU A 84 -10.45 -25.24 54.73
C GLU A 84 -11.31 -26.50 54.81
N PRO A 85 -12.35 -26.64 53.98
CA PRO A 85 -12.31 -27.81 53.10
C PRO A 85 -12.84 -27.53 51.68
N ALA A 86 -12.01 -27.90 50.70
CA ALA A 86 -12.23 -28.90 49.64
C ALA A 86 -13.60 -29.06 48.92
N PRO A 87 -13.56 -29.49 47.64
CA PRO A 87 -14.61 -29.30 46.63
C PRO A 87 -15.51 -30.52 46.45
N GLU A 88 -16.66 -30.36 45.76
CA GLU A 88 -17.36 -31.45 45.04
C GLU A 88 -18.51 -30.91 44.13
N PRO A 89 -19.16 -31.71 43.25
CA PRO A 89 -19.40 -31.35 41.86
C PRO A 89 -20.90 -31.33 41.45
N ARG A 90 -21.12 -31.04 40.15
CA ARG A 90 -22.15 -31.62 39.25
C ARG A 90 -23.41 -30.78 38.90
N ALA A 91 -23.72 -30.91 37.60
CA ALA A 91 -25.02 -30.94 36.90
C ALA A 91 -25.62 -29.66 36.29
N ALA A 92 -25.77 -29.76 34.97
CA ALA A 92 -26.99 -29.60 34.16
C ALA A 92 -27.50 -28.18 33.83
N ALA A 93 -27.76 -28.02 32.53
CA ALA A 93 -28.37 -26.89 31.85
C ALA A 93 -29.80 -26.57 32.35
N PRO A 94 -30.31 -25.38 32.00
CA PRO A 94 -31.24 -25.37 30.87
C PRO A 94 -31.03 -24.20 29.88
N GLU A 95 -31.43 -24.47 28.65
CA GLU A 95 -31.73 -23.53 27.57
C GLU A 95 -32.91 -22.60 27.94
N PRO A 96 -32.93 -21.34 27.45
CA PRO A 96 -34.12 -20.98 26.69
C PRO A 96 -33.90 -20.02 25.50
N ALA A 97 -34.70 -20.30 24.47
CA ALA A 97 -35.49 -19.39 23.65
C ALA A 97 -34.79 -18.49 22.61
N VAL A 98 -34.92 -18.95 21.36
CA VAL A 98 -34.93 -18.19 20.11
C VAL A 98 -36.10 -17.19 20.09
N PRO A 99 -35.88 -15.92 19.71
CA PRO A 99 -36.94 -15.08 19.16
C PRO A 99 -36.87 -15.07 17.62
N GLU A 100 -37.95 -15.54 17.02
CA GLU A 100 -38.29 -15.40 15.59
C GLU A 100 -38.85 -13.99 15.31
N PRO A 101 -38.70 -13.42 14.10
CA PRO A 101 -38.77 -11.97 13.88
C PRO A 101 -40.19 -11.45 13.64
N GLU A 102 -40.46 -10.22 14.10
CA GLU A 102 -41.69 -9.48 13.80
C GLU A 102 -41.72 -8.98 12.34
N PRO A 103 -42.92 -8.89 11.72
CA PRO A 103 -43.10 -8.48 10.33
C PRO A 103 -42.99 -6.95 10.13
N PRO A 104 -42.63 -6.48 8.92
CA PRO A 104 -42.42 -5.06 8.66
C PRO A 104 -43.75 -4.30 8.50
N ALA A 105 -43.85 -3.15 9.17
CA ALA A 105 -44.86 -2.15 8.90
C ALA A 105 -44.51 -1.35 7.64
N GLU A 106 -45.53 -1.15 6.83
CA GLU A 106 -45.56 -0.54 5.51
C GLU A 106 -45.73 0.99 5.59
N VAL A 107 -45.15 1.69 4.61
CA VAL A 107 -45.47 3.03 4.09
C VAL A 107 -45.26 4.27 4.99
N ALA A 108 -44.25 5.07 4.64
CA ALA A 108 -44.40 6.53 4.52
C ALA A 108 -43.39 7.08 3.49
N SER A 109 -43.94 7.58 2.38
CA SER A 109 -43.26 8.32 1.32
C SER A 109 -42.76 9.70 1.78
N PRO A 110 -41.82 10.33 1.03
CA PRO A 110 -40.92 11.37 1.52
C PRO A 110 -41.50 12.79 1.40
N PRO A 111 -40.98 13.78 2.14
CA PRO A 111 -41.20 15.18 1.81
C PRO A 111 -40.10 15.72 0.87
N GLU A 112 -40.56 16.31 -0.24
CA GLU A 112 -39.83 17.16 -1.19
C GLU A 112 -39.34 18.48 -0.54
N PRO A 113 -38.39 19.20 -1.18
CA PRO A 113 -37.60 20.27 -0.59
C PRO A 113 -38.22 21.67 -0.76
N PRO A 114 -37.78 22.67 0.00
CA PRO A 114 -37.92 24.07 -0.40
C PRO A 114 -36.64 24.61 -1.07
N ALA A 115 -36.78 25.11 -2.30
CA ALA A 115 -36.05 26.29 -2.80
C ALA A 115 -36.76 27.55 -2.26
N PRO A 116 -36.14 28.74 -2.09
CA PRO A 116 -35.40 29.53 -3.11
C PRO A 116 -34.08 30.11 -2.53
N ALA A 117 -33.17 30.78 -3.24
CA ALA A 117 -33.36 32.01 -4.01
C ALA A 117 -32.12 32.37 -4.85
N VAL A 118 -32.43 33.02 -5.96
CA VAL A 118 -31.56 33.69 -6.92
C VAL A 118 -30.91 34.94 -6.29
N ALA A 119 -29.61 35.11 -6.50
CA ALA A 119 -28.96 36.42 -6.50
C ALA A 119 -27.94 36.47 -7.65
N GLN A 120 -28.15 37.45 -8.53
CA GLN A 120 -27.38 37.73 -9.73
C GLN A 120 -26.03 38.40 -9.42
N ALA A 121 -25.04 38.00 -10.22
CA ALA A 121 -24.02 38.78 -10.92
C ALA A 121 -23.33 39.99 -10.25
N ALA A 122 -22.00 39.91 -10.17
CA ALA A 122 -21.11 41.00 -10.54
C ALA A 122 -19.83 40.42 -11.21
N ASP A 123 -19.50 41.01 -12.36
CA ASP A 123 -18.42 40.71 -13.31
C ASP A 123 -17.00 41.10 -12.79
N PRO A 124 -15.91 40.79 -13.54
CA PRO A 124 -14.56 40.56 -13.02
C PRO A 124 -13.64 41.77 -13.21
N PRO A 125 -12.34 41.62 -12.88
CA PRO A 125 -11.33 42.12 -13.79
C PRO A 125 -10.30 41.06 -14.20
N SER A 126 -10.14 40.93 -15.52
CA SER A 126 -9.04 40.23 -16.20
C SER A 126 -7.77 41.13 -16.25
N PRO A 127 -6.68 40.74 -16.95
CA PRO A 127 -5.41 40.39 -16.33
C PRO A 127 -4.32 41.43 -16.61
N ARG A 128 -3.21 41.42 -15.85
CA ARG A 128 -1.99 42.11 -16.27
C ARG A 128 -0.89 41.11 -16.59
N ALA A 129 -0.55 41.12 -17.88
CA ALA A 129 0.56 40.42 -18.48
C ALA A 129 1.91 40.83 -17.86
N SER A 130 2.81 39.87 -17.75
CA SER A 130 4.26 40.09 -17.83
C SER A 130 4.93 38.80 -18.31
N ALA A 131 5.57 38.89 -19.46
CA ALA A 131 6.57 37.97 -19.98
C ALA A 131 7.81 38.82 -20.33
N PRO A 132 8.94 38.21 -20.73
CA PRO A 132 9.83 37.35 -19.97
C PRO A 132 11.18 38.04 -19.73
N ALA A 133 11.92 37.67 -18.68
CA ALA A 133 13.31 38.09 -18.53
C ALA A 133 14.22 36.86 -18.59
N THR A 134 14.81 36.68 -19.77
CA THR A 134 15.95 35.81 -20.02
C THR A 134 17.17 36.34 -19.28
N ALA A 135 17.74 35.55 -18.39
CA ALA A 135 19.15 35.69 -17.99
C ALA A 135 19.73 34.28 -17.90
N GLY A 136 20.35 33.86 -18.99
CA GLY A 136 21.25 32.72 -18.97
C GLY A 136 22.50 33.08 -18.17
N SER A 137 22.89 32.20 -17.26
CA SER A 137 24.29 32.09 -16.87
C SER A 137 24.62 30.62 -16.70
N SER A 138 25.31 30.11 -17.71
CA SER A 138 25.97 28.81 -17.68
C SER A 138 27.07 28.87 -16.63
N ALA A 139 26.91 28.11 -15.54
CA ALA A 139 28.03 27.70 -14.71
C ALA A 139 28.22 26.19 -14.93
N VAL A 140 29.23 25.86 -15.73
CA VAL A 140 29.80 24.52 -15.80
C VAL A 140 30.40 24.23 -14.43
N GLY A 141 29.76 23.35 -13.68
CA GLY A 141 30.28 22.73 -12.47
C GLY A 141 30.43 21.23 -12.70
N THR A 142 31.63 20.82 -13.10
CA THR A 142 32.07 19.43 -13.02
C THR A 142 32.18 19.03 -11.55
N GLY A 143 31.57 17.91 -11.16
CA GLY A 143 31.85 17.29 -9.87
C GLY A 143 30.62 16.66 -9.25
N THR A 144 30.58 15.33 -9.36
CA THR A 144 30.01 14.37 -8.41
C THR A 144 29.22 14.98 -7.25
N ASP A 145 27.91 14.82 -7.26
CA ASP A 145 27.20 14.79 -6.00
C ASP A 145 26.03 13.81 -6.03
N THR A 146 25.95 13.04 -4.96
CA THR A 146 24.80 12.19 -4.65
C THR A 146 23.64 13.16 -4.48
N ALA A 147 22.73 13.20 -5.46
CA ALA A 147 21.56 14.06 -5.36
C ALA A 147 20.76 13.63 -4.12
N ALA A 148 20.85 14.44 -3.06
CA ALA A 148 19.86 14.45 -2.01
C ALA A 148 18.52 14.72 -2.70
N VAL A 149 17.71 13.67 -2.81
CA VAL A 149 16.36 13.75 -3.37
C VAL A 149 15.59 14.77 -2.55
N THR A 150 15.32 15.95 -3.12
CA THR A 150 14.49 16.96 -2.46
C THR A 150 13.09 16.35 -2.26
N PRO A 151 12.61 16.23 -1.01
CA PRO A 151 11.27 15.71 -0.74
C PRO A 151 10.23 16.53 -1.49
N GLY A 152 9.36 15.87 -2.26
CA GLY A 152 8.32 16.54 -3.04
C GLY A 152 8.68 16.90 -4.48
N SER A 153 9.85 16.49 -5.00
CA SER A 153 10.13 16.58 -6.43
C SER A 153 9.66 15.31 -7.15
N THR A 154 9.16 15.44 -8.39
CA THR A 154 8.79 14.27 -9.20
C THR A 154 10.02 13.37 -9.49
N GLU A 155 11.24 13.87 -9.30
CA GLU A 155 12.48 13.08 -9.40
C GLU A 155 12.66 12.06 -8.26
N SER A 156 11.92 12.22 -7.16
CA SER A 156 11.97 11.27 -6.02
C SER A 156 11.34 9.90 -6.30
N TRP A 157 10.60 9.76 -7.41
CA TRP A 157 9.96 8.51 -7.78
C TRP A 157 10.97 7.53 -8.38
N PRO A 158 10.79 6.21 -8.17
CA PRO A 158 11.72 5.21 -8.68
C PRO A 158 11.82 5.26 -10.21
N SER A 159 12.98 4.91 -10.74
CA SER A 159 13.16 4.66 -12.17
C SER A 159 12.30 3.47 -12.62
N ASP A 160 12.15 3.29 -13.93
CA ASP A 160 11.43 2.13 -14.48
C ASP A 160 11.94 0.85 -13.82
N THR A 161 11.05 0.13 -13.15
CA THR A 161 11.40 -1.00 -12.28
C THR A 161 10.56 -2.22 -12.62
N ARG A 162 11.21 -3.37 -12.76
CA ARG A 162 10.58 -4.67 -12.95
C ARG A 162 10.92 -5.59 -11.79
N LEU A 163 9.89 -6.04 -11.08
CA LEU A 163 9.99 -7.06 -10.04
C LEU A 163 9.42 -8.37 -10.58
N ARG A 164 10.16 -9.47 -10.39
CA ARG A 164 9.67 -10.83 -10.61
C ARG A 164 9.52 -11.54 -9.28
N TYR A 165 8.43 -12.28 -9.14
CA TYR A 165 8.10 -13.04 -7.94
C TYR A 165 7.86 -14.49 -8.31
N ARG A 166 8.28 -15.37 -7.41
CA ARG A 166 7.83 -16.74 -7.37
C ARG A 166 6.60 -16.82 -6.51
N LEU A 167 5.62 -17.57 -6.99
CA LEU A 167 4.37 -17.76 -6.30
C LEU A 167 4.34 -19.19 -5.75
N GLY A 168 4.12 -19.29 -4.44
CA GLY A 168 3.75 -20.52 -3.75
C GLY A 168 2.44 -20.33 -2.99
N GLY A 169 1.87 -21.39 -2.46
CA GLY A 169 0.70 -21.26 -1.59
C GLY A 169 -0.09 -22.55 -1.48
N ARG A 170 -1.31 -22.41 -0.99
CA ARG A 170 -2.22 -23.54 -0.79
C ARG A 170 -3.63 -23.15 -1.21
N PHE A 171 -4.32 -24.08 -1.85
CA PHE A 171 -5.75 -24.03 -2.09
C PHE A 171 -6.36 -25.33 -1.61
N ARG A 172 -7.13 -25.27 -0.52
CA ARG A 172 -7.68 -26.44 0.17
C ARG A 172 -6.57 -27.44 0.50
N SER A 173 -6.63 -28.65 -0.05
CA SER A 173 -5.62 -29.69 0.16
C SER A 173 -4.44 -29.63 -0.81
N GLY A 174 -4.49 -28.81 -1.87
CA GLY A 174 -3.47 -28.77 -2.91
C GLY A 174 -2.51 -27.59 -2.80
N GLU A 175 -1.30 -27.77 -3.35
CA GLU A 175 -0.30 -26.72 -3.47
C GLU A 175 -0.59 -25.83 -4.68
N LEU A 176 -0.32 -24.54 -4.53
CA LEU A 176 -0.37 -23.55 -5.60
C LEU A 176 1.04 -23.16 -6.02
N TYR A 177 1.25 -23.03 -7.32
CA TYR A 177 2.47 -22.51 -7.90
C TYR A 177 2.17 -21.53 -9.01
N GLY A 178 3.15 -20.70 -9.31
CA GLY A 178 3.05 -19.74 -10.39
C GLY A 178 4.16 -18.71 -10.35
N ASP A 179 3.94 -17.65 -11.10
CA ASP A 179 4.81 -16.49 -11.13
C ASP A 179 3.98 -15.21 -11.10
N ALA A 180 4.63 -14.14 -10.68
CA ALA A 180 4.07 -12.81 -10.79
C ALA A 180 5.12 -11.80 -11.21
N ARG A 181 4.67 -10.74 -11.86
CA ARG A 181 5.50 -9.65 -12.34
C ARG A 181 4.85 -8.33 -12.00
N VAL A 182 5.63 -7.40 -11.47
CA VAL A 182 5.25 -6.00 -11.31
C VAL A 182 6.14 -5.16 -12.19
N LEU A 183 5.51 -4.31 -12.99
CA LEU A 183 6.15 -3.39 -13.92
C LEU A 183 5.73 -1.98 -13.56
N TRP A 184 6.67 -1.18 -13.09
CA TRP A 184 6.51 0.26 -12.92
C TRP A 184 7.22 0.97 -14.07
N GLN A 185 6.52 1.93 -14.68
CA GLN A 185 7.05 2.73 -15.77
C GLN A 185 6.61 4.18 -15.64
N ARG A 186 7.49 5.10 -16.05
CA ARG A 186 7.19 6.52 -16.06
C ARG A 186 7.70 7.20 -17.33
N GLU A 187 6.86 8.05 -17.91
CA GLU A 187 7.20 8.90 -19.05
C GLU A 187 6.80 10.34 -18.75
N GLY A 188 7.78 11.17 -18.36
CA GLY A 188 7.53 12.52 -17.88
C GLY A 188 6.67 12.52 -16.61
N ALA A 189 5.46 13.08 -16.71
CA ALA A 189 4.50 13.09 -15.60
C ALA A 189 3.57 11.87 -15.61
N LYS A 190 3.54 11.07 -16.67
CA LYS A 190 2.62 9.91 -16.77
C LYS A 190 3.27 8.66 -16.20
N TYR A 191 2.45 7.79 -15.60
CA TYR A 191 2.91 6.49 -15.14
C TYR A 191 2.01 5.35 -15.60
N GLN A 192 2.57 4.14 -15.55
CA GLN A 192 1.83 2.89 -15.54
C GLN A 192 2.42 1.94 -14.51
N VAL A 193 1.53 1.34 -13.71
CA VAL A 193 1.83 0.13 -12.94
C VAL A 193 1.08 -1.02 -13.59
N ARG A 194 1.77 -2.11 -13.88
CA ARG A 194 1.17 -3.34 -14.37
C ARG A 194 1.60 -4.52 -13.51
N VAL A 195 0.62 -5.21 -12.94
CA VAL A 195 0.81 -6.41 -12.13
C VAL A 195 0.22 -7.59 -12.88
N GLU A 196 1.04 -8.60 -13.13
CA GLU A 196 0.63 -9.84 -13.77
C GLU A 196 0.82 -10.97 -12.77
N VAL A 197 -0.22 -11.75 -12.53
CA VAL A 197 -0.20 -12.92 -11.66
C VAL A 197 -0.72 -14.10 -12.46
N GLU A 198 0.07 -15.16 -12.53
CA GLU A 198 -0.28 -16.38 -13.25
C GLU A 198 -0.14 -17.57 -12.30
N LEU A 199 -1.29 -18.15 -11.93
CA LEU A 199 -1.37 -19.38 -11.14
C LEU A 199 -1.49 -20.56 -12.09
N THR A 200 -0.53 -21.47 -12.03
CA THR A 200 -0.46 -22.62 -12.93
C THR A 200 -1.77 -23.42 -12.87
N PHE A 201 -2.38 -23.65 -14.03
CA PHE A 201 -3.65 -24.38 -14.23
C PHE A 201 -4.91 -23.79 -13.57
N MET A 202 -4.86 -22.66 -12.87
CA MET A 202 -6.02 -22.15 -12.11
C MET A 202 -6.53 -20.79 -12.58
N ALA A 203 -5.66 -19.78 -12.63
CA ALA A 203 -6.12 -18.42 -12.87
C ALA A 203 -5.02 -17.50 -13.40
N LYS A 204 -5.45 -16.49 -14.15
CA LYS A 204 -4.62 -15.37 -14.58
C LYS A 204 -5.28 -14.06 -14.18
N LEU A 205 -4.52 -13.19 -13.56
CA LEU A 205 -4.93 -11.84 -13.17
C LEU A 205 -3.92 -10.83 -13.71
N VAL A 206 -4.42 -9.86 -14.46
CA VAL A 206 -3.62 -8.70 -14.87
C VAL A 206 -4.29 -7.45 -14.30
N MET A 207 -3.56 -6.64 -13.55
CA MET A 207 -4.01 -5.36 -13.04
C MET A 207 -3.16 -4.26 -13.67
N THR A 208 -3.78 -3.20 -14.16
CA THR A 208 -3.09 -2.05 -14.74
C THR A 208 -3.65 -0.77 -14.15
N SER A 209 -2.77 0.07 -13.63
CA SER A 209 -3.07 1.44 -13.17
C SER A 209 -2.34 2.43 -14.06
N GLN A 210 -3.01 3.50 -14.44
CA GLN A 210 -2.43 4.62 -15.18
C GLN A 210 -2.91 5.94 -14.61
N GLY A 211 -2.04 6.94 -14.68
CA GLY A 211 -2.33 8.27 -14.22
C GLY A 211 -1.11 9.16 -14.28
N GLU A 212 -1.04 10.09 -13.34
CA GLU A 212 0.03 11.08 -13.25
C GLU A 212 0.80 10.96 -11.95
N VAL A 213 2.08 11.29 -12.02
CA VAL A 213 3.00 11.31 -10.89
C VAL A 213 2.97 12.71 -10.29
N GLY A 214 2.40 12.82 -9.09
CA GLY A 214 2.42 14.05 -8.33
C GLY A 214 3.74 14.26 -7.57
N PRO A 215 3.92 15.45 -6.96
CA PRO A 215 5.05 15.74 -6.08
C PRO A 215 5.23 14.73 -4.94
N THR A 216 4.12 14.28 -4.36
CA THR A 216 4.09 13.55 -3.08
C THR A 216 3.17 12.33 -3.09
N SER A 217 2.46 12.08 -4.19
CA SER A 217 1.53 10.96 -4.34
C SER A 217 1.22 10.70 -5.82
N LEU A 218 0.96 9.45 -6.16
CA LEU A 218 0.38 9.08 -7.45
C LEU A 218 -1.06 9.58 -7.54
N GLN A 219 -1.44 9.96 -8.76
CA GLN A 219 -2.79 10.38 -9.10
C GLN A 219 -3.34 9.41 -10.15
N PRO A 220 -3.90 8.26 -9.73
CA PRO A 220 -4.55 7.35 -10.66
C PRO A 220 -5.70 8.05 -11.39
N GLN A 221 -5.84 7.73 -12.67
CA GLN A 221 -6.94 8.19 -13.53
C GLN A 221 -7.75 7.00 -14.03
N VAL A 222 -7.09 5.87 -14.30
CA VAL A 222 -7.73 4.65 -14.78
C VAL A 222 -7.10 3.44 -14.09
N TYR A 223 -7.95 2.51 -13.67
CA TYR A 223 -7.54 1.19 -13.21
C TYR A 223 -8.37 0.11 -13.91
N GLU A 224 -7.71 -0.95 -14.36
CA GLU A 224 -8.32 -2.12 -14.98
C GLU A 224 -7.72 -3.40 -14.39
N GLU A 225 -8.57 -4.37 -14.07
CA GLU A 225 -8.20 -5.73 -13.74
C GLU A 225 -8.87 -6.72 -14.70
N VAL A 226 -8.11 -7.67 -15.23
CA VAL A 226 -8.60 -8.75 -16.09
C VAL A 226 -8.35 -10.07 -15.37
N ARG A 227 -9.42 -10.69 -14.88
CA ARG A 227 -9.35 -11.99 -14.20
C ARG A 227 -9.94 -13.06 -15.11
N ASN A 228 -9.13 -14.04 -15.51
CA ASN A 228 -9.53 -15.13 -16.41
C ASN A 228 -10.27 -14.63 -17.66
N GLY A 229 -9.74 -13.56 -18.28
CA GLY A 229 -10.31 -12.94 -19.48
C GLY A 229 -11.52 -12.02 -19.24
N ARG A 230 -11.95 -11.83 -17.98
CA ARG A 230 -13.08 -10.93 -17.64
C ARG A 230 -12.55 -9.60 -17.13
N PRO A 231 -12.67 -8.51 -17.91
CA PRO A 231 -12.22 -7.19 -17.49
C PRO A 231 -13.20 -6.55 -16.51
N ARG A 232 -12.67 -5.82 -15.54
CA ARG A 232 -13.37 -4.89 -14.66
C ARG A 232 -12.45 -3.70 -14.44
N GLY A 233 -13.00 -2.51 -14.25
CA GLY A 233 -12.17 -1.34 -14.04
C GLY A 233 -12.91 -0.24 -13.32
N LEU A 234 -12.23 0.88 -13.16
CA LEU A 234 -12.79 2.12 -12.64
C LEU A 234 -12.07 3.31 -13.28
N ARG A 235 -12.74 4.45 -13.29
CA ARG A 235 -12.14 5.74 -13.67
C ARG A 235 -12.15 6.67 -12.46
N VAL A 236 -11.04 7.34 -12.22
CA VAL A 236 -10.88 8.34 -11.18
C VAL A 236 -10.89 9.70 -11.87
N GLY A 237 -12.01 10.41 -11.77
CA GLY A 237 -12.15 11.78 -12.24
C GLY A 237 -11.58 12.79 -11.25
N GLU A 238 -11.79 14.09 -11.49
CA GLU A 238 -11.27 15.14 -10.60
C GLU A 238 -11.96 15.15 -9.23
N ARG A 239 -13.29 14.92 -9.20
CA ARG A 239 -14.12 15.02 -7.98
C ARG A 239 -14.82 13.72 -7.60
N GLU A 240 -14.81 12.74 -8.49
CA GLU A 240 -15.58 11.50 -8.36
C GLU A 240 -14.85 10.29 -8.93
N VAL A 241 -15.25 9.10 -8.50
CA VAL A 241 -14.78 7.81 -9.00
C VAL A 241 -15.96 7.07 -9.61
N LEU A 242 -15.86 6.73 -10.89
CA LEU A 242 -16.79 5.85 -11.59
C LEU A 242 -16.32 4.40 -11.41
N LEU A 243 -17.07 3.64 -10.63
CA LEU A 243 -16.77 2.24 -10.31
C LEU A 243 -17.20 1.30 -11.44
N GLY A 244 -16.64 0.09 -11.46
CA GLY A 244 -16.90 -0.93 -12.47
C GLY A 244 -18.31 -1.52 -12.43
N ASN A 245 -19.10 -1.22 -11.40
CA ASN A 245 -20.52 -1.53 -11.31
C ASN A 245 -21.42 -0.37 -11.79
N GLY A 246 -20.85 0.70 -12.34
CA GLY A 246 -21.57 1.89 -12.80
C GLY A 246 -21.91 2.91 -11.71
N LYS A 247 -21.62 2.62 -10.44
CA LYS A 247 -21.84 3.57 -9.35
C LYS A 247 -20.79 4.69 -9.39
N VAL A 248 -21.24 5.93 -9.20
CA VAL A 248 -20.37 7.09 -9.00
C VAL A 248 -20.30 7.40 -7.50
N VAL A 249 -19.09 7.62 -7.00
CA VAL A 249 -18.84 8.00 -5.60
C VAL A 249 -17.89 9.21 -5.53
N PRO A 250 -17.94 10.03 -4.46
CA PRO A 250 -16.97 11.11 -4.28
C PRO A 250 -15.53 10.59 -4.29
N ARG A 251 -14.60 11.35 -4.85
CA ARG A 251 -13.16 11.05 -4.84
C ARG A 251 -12.54 11.48 -3.51
N PRO A 252 -12.06 10.55 -2.67
CA PRO A 252 -11.30 10.93 -1.49
C PRO A 252 -9.91 11.48 -1.86
N PRO A 253 -9.30 12.30 -1.00
CA PRO A 253 -7.96 12.81 -1.22
C PRO A 253 -6.94 11.67 -1.25
N GLY A 254 -6.01 11.73 -2.21
CA GLY A 254 -4.93 10.75 -2.34
C GLY A 254 -5.39 9.31 -2.62
N VAL A 255 -6.59 9.13 -3.19
CA VAL A 255 -7.10 7.80 -3.54
C VAL A 255 -6.16 7.06 -4.48
N GLN A 256 -5.82 5.84 -4.11
CA GLN A 256 -5.03 4.90 -4.89
C GLN A 256 -5.93 3.79 -5.44
N ASP A 257 -5.37 2.91 -6.25
CA ASP A 257 -6.00 1.67 -6.69
C ASP A 257 -5.15 0.45 -6.27
N THR A 258 -5.64 -0.75 -6.53
CA THR A 258 -5.00 -1.99 -6.11
C THR A 258 -3.58 -2.17 -6.65
N ALA A 259 -3.24 -1.62 -7.82
CA ALA A 259 -1.91 -1.74 -8.41
C ALA A 259 -1.00 -0.58 -8.00
N SER A 260 -1.51 0.66 -8.01
CA SER A 260 -0.72 1.85 -7.64
C SER A 260 -0.29 1.88 -6.18
N GLN A 261 -1.04 1.22 -5.27
CA GLN A 261 -0.71 1.18 -3.84
C GLN A 261 0.72 0.75 -3.54
N PHE A 262 1.28 -0.19 -4.32
CA PHE A 262 2.61 -0.74 -4.03
C PHE A 262 3.68 0.31 -4.25
N VAL A 263 3.59 1.06 -5.36
CA VAL A 263 4.53 2.13 -5.69
C VAL A 263 4.31 3.34 -4.79
N GLU A 264 3.06 3.70 -4.49
CA GLU A 264 2.72 4.76 -3.55
C GLU A 264 3.33 4.50 -2.16
N LEU A 265 3.14 3.30 -1.60
CA LEU A 265 3.68 2.96 -0.28
C LEU A 265 5.21 2.92 -0.29
N SER A 266 5.84 2.33 -1.31
CA SER A 266 7.29 2.38 -1.46
C SER A 266 7.83 3.80 -1.43
N HIS A 267 7.22 4.70 -2.20
CA HIS A 267 7.63 6.10 -2.26
C HIS A 267 7.42 6.82 -0.94
N ARG A 268 6.27 6.62 -0.27
CA ARG A 268 6.00 7.23 1.05
C ARG A 268 7.02 6.81 2.11
N PHE A 269 7.44 5.55 2.11
CA PHE A 269 8.48 5.08 3.03
C PHE A 269 9.87 5.59 2.65
N ALA A 270 10.22 5.52 1.37
CA ALA A 270 11.53 5.96 0.88
C ALA A 270 11.77 7.47 1.05
N SER A 271 10.71 8.28 0.89
CA SER A 271 10.76 9.74 1.07
C SER A 271 10.61 10.19 2.53
N GLY A 272 10.30 9.26 3.45
CA GLY A 272 10.04 9.56 4.86
C GLY A 272 8.70 10.25 5.14
N GLN A 273 7.77 10.30 4.16
CA GLN A 273 6.40 10.73 4.39
C GLN A 273 5.68 9.84 5.40
N GLU A 274 5.99 8.55 5.37
CA GLU A 274 5.55 7.56 6.36
C GLU A 274 6.75 6.85 6.95
N ARG A 275 6.71 6.56 8.26
CA ARG A 275 7.78 5.84 8.95
C ARG A 275 7.51 4.34 8.91
N LEU A 276 8.42 3.58 8.30
CA LEU A 276 8.40 2.14 8.32
C LEU A 276 9.03 1.61 9.62
N GLU A 277 8.27 1.64 10.71
CA GLU A 277 8.70 1.25 12.06
C GLU A 277 7.63 0.37 12.72
N VAL A 278 8.03 -0.67 13.46
CA VAL A 278 7.09 -1.57 14.17
C VAL A 278 6.22 -0.79 15.16
N GLY A 279 4.92 -1.09 15.18
CA GLY A 279 3.93 -0.40 15.99
C GLY A 279 3.32 0.85 15.34
N ARG A 280 3.82 1.27 14.17
CA ARG A 280 3.18 2.31 13.35
C ARG A 280 2.10 1.73 12.45
N ALA A 281 1.28 2.62 11.90
CA ALA A 281 0.27 2.28 10.92
C ALA A 281 0.26 3.32 9.79
N VAL A 282 -0.05 2.87 8.58
CA VAL A 282 -0.23 3.72 7.40
C VAL A 282 -1.66 3.57 6.90
N SER A 283 -2.30 4.68 6.51
CA SER A 283 -3.66 4.66 5.97
C SER A 283 -3.77 5.39 4.63
N PHE A 284 -4.60 4.87 3.74
CA PHE A 284 -4.89 5.49 2.45
C PHE A 284 -6.23 5.02 1.89
N TRP A 285 -6.85 5.87 1.08
CA TRP A 285 -8.07 5.50 0.36
C TRP A 285 -7.70 4.62 -0.83
N MET A 286 -8.40 3.50 -0.99
CA MET A 286 -8.21 2.58 -2.11
C MET A 286 -9.51 2.40 -2.87
N ALA A 287 -9.48 2.71 -4.16
CA ALA A 287 -10.53 2.43 -5.11
C ALA A 287 -10.32 1.03 -5.72
N ARG A 288 -11.31 0.16 -5.53
CA ARG A 288 -11.45 -1.12 -6.21
C ARG A 288 -12.66 -1.06 -7.13
N PRO A 289 -12.79 -1.94 -8.14
CA PRO A 289 -13.89 -1.87 -9.11
C PRO A 289 -15.30 -1.92 -8.50
N SER A 290 -15.44 -2.39 -7.25
CA SER A 290 -16.72 -2.44 -6.54
C SER A 290 -16.97 -1.30 -5.56
N GLN A 291 -15.93 -0.69 -4.98
CA GLN A 291 -16.04 0.30 -3.89
C GLN A 291 -14.74 1.04 -3.62
N VAL A 292 -14.85 2.15 -2.89
CA VAL A 292 -13.74 2.92 -2.34
C VAL A 292 -13.78 2.81 -0.82
N ASP A 293 -12.71 2.33 -0.21
CA ASP A 293 -12.59 2.16 1.24
C ASP A 293 -11.32 2.82 1.76
N LEU A 294 -11.31 3.23 3.03
CA LEU A 294 -10.09 3.58 3.75
C LEU A 294 -9.43 2.29 4.23
N TRP A 295 -8.20 2.05 3.79
CA TRP A 295 -7.38 0.94 4.25
C TRP A 295 -6.36 1.42 5.25
N THR A 296 -6.14 0.63 6.30
CA THR A 296 -5.10 0.85 7.30
C THR A 296 -4.25 -0.41 7.41
N TYR A 297 -2.94 -0.25 7.32
CA TYR A 297 -1.96 -1.31 7.50
C TYR A 297 -1.14 -1.04 8.74
N ASP A 298 -1.05 -2.02 9.64
CA ASP A 298 -0.18 -1.99 10.81
C ASP A 298 1.17 -2.61 10.47
N VAL A 299 2.26 -1.95 10.87
CA VAL A 299 3.61 -2.51 10.81
C VAL A 299 3.81 -3.38 12.04
N VAL A 300 3.70 -4.70 11.88
CA VAL A 300 3.58 -5.64 13.00
C VAL A 300 4.89 -6.29 13.41
N ALA A 301 5.86 -6.40 12.49
CA ALA A 301 7.15 -7.04 12.77
C ALA A 301 8.24 -6.57 11.79
N SER A 302 9.51 -6.73 12.20
CA SER A 302 10.65 -6.81 11.28
C SER A 302 11.10 -8.27 11.23
N GLU A 303 11.22 -8.83 10.03
CA GLU A 303 11.52 -10.25 9.81
C GLU A 303 12.62 -10.42 8.76
N THR A 304 13.48 -11.42 8.94
CA THR A 304 14.46 -11.81 7.93
C THR A 304 13.84 -12.81 6.95
N LEU A 305 13.74 -12.43 5.68
CA LEU A 305 13.25 -13.24 4.59
C LEU A 305 14.40 -13.87 3.82
N ARG A 306 14.34 -15.20 3.62
CA ARG A 306 15.30 -15.92 2.76
C ARG A 306 14.86 -15.87 1.31
N THR A 307 15.60 -15.19 0.46
CA THR A 307 15.25 -14.98 -0.96
C THR A 307 16.38 -15.41 -1.90
N LYS A 308 16.13 -15.37 -3.22
CA LYS A 308 17.19 -15.55 -4.22
C LYS A 308 18.21 -14.40 -4.25
N LEU A 309 17.86 -13.27 -3.65
CA LEU A 309 18.73 -12.10 -3.49
C LEU A 309 19.51 -12.14 -2.16
N GLY A 310 19.44 -13.25 -1.42
CA GLY A 310 20.02 -13.41 -0.09
C GLY A 310 19.00 -13.22 1.04
N ASP A 311 19.52 -13.12 2.26
CA ASP A 311 18.73 -12.82 3.46
C ASP A 311 18.44 -11.33 3.53
N ILE A 312 17.16 -10.97 3.56
CA ILE A 312 16.68 -9.58 3.51
C ILE A 312 15.85 -9.28 4.76
N GLU A 313 16.21 -8.25 5.50
CA GLU A 313 15.34 -7.69 6.54
C GLU A 313 14.18 -6.91 5.89
N ALA A 314 12.95 -7.24 6.30
CA ALA A 314 11.76 -6.59 5.79
C ALA A 314 10.70 -6.39 6.88
N PHE A 315 9.95 -5.29 6.77
CA PHE A 315 8.88 -4.93 7.70
C PHE A 315 7.55 -5.49 7.22
N HIS A 316 6.90 -6.28 8.07
CA HIS A 316 5.61 -6.90 7.81
C HIS A 316 4.46 -5.94 8.08
N LEU A 317 3.68 -5.66 7.04
CA LEU A 317 2.45 -4.87 7.09
C LEU A 317 1.23 -5.79 7.01
N LYS A 318 0.34 -5.65 7.99
CA LYS A 318 -0.91 -6.39 8.06
C LYS A 318 -2.12 -5.45 7.92
N PRO A 319 -3.09 -5.73 7.03
CA PRO A 319 -4.27 -4.90 6.90
C PRO A 319 -5.18 -5.06 8.11
N ARG A 320 -5.77 -3.95 8.56
CA ARG A 320 -6.90 -3.97 9.51
C ARG A 320 -8.18 -4.43 8.81
N PRO A 321 -9.13 -5.04 9.54
CA PRO A 321 -10.47 -5.27 9.03
C PRO A 321 -11.11 -3.97 8.55
N ILE A 322 -11.73 -4.00 7.37
CA ILE A 322 -12.45 -2.88 6.81
C ILE A 322 -13.90 -2.95 7.29
N ALA A 323 -14.53 -1.80 7.53
CA ALA A 323 -15.90 -1.73 8.06
C ALA A 323 -16.93 -2.51 7.20
N ASN A 324 -16.81 -2.44 5.86
CA ASN A 324 -17.74 -3.07 4.93
C ASN A 324 -16.98 -3.94 3.91
N PRO A 325 -16.44 -5.11 4.32
CA PRO A 325 -15.63 -5.94 3.45
C PRO A 325 -16.54 -6.66 2.43
N ARG A 326 -16.19 -6.55 1.14
CA ARG A 326 -16.80 -7.37 0.08
C ARG A 326 -15.89 -8.54 -0.24
N GLY A 327 -16.10 -9.64 0.47
CA GLY A 327 -15.26 -10.83 0.42
C GLY A 327 -14.21 -10.86 1.53
N ASN A 328 -13.47 -11.96 1.58
CA ASN A 328 -12.49 -12.30 2.61
C ASN A 328 -11.05 -12.24 2.10
N ILE A 329 -10.81 -11.45 1.04
CA ILE A 329 -9.48 -11.31 0.44
C ILE A 329 -8.72 -10.20 1.17
N THR A 330 -7.60 -10.56 1.77
CA THR A 330 -6.66 -9.61 2.41
C THR A 330 -5.27 -9.82 1.86
N ALA A 331 -4.49 -8.73 1.76
CA ALA A 331 -3.11 -8.77 1.31
C ALA A 331 -2.22 -8.24 2.43
N GLU A 332 -1.26 -9.05 2.86
CA GLU A 332 -0.15 -8.64 3.73
C GLU A 332 1.08 -8.37 2.86
N MET A 333 1.93 -7.44 3.28
CA MET A 333 3.07 -6.97 2.49
C MET A 333 4.32 -6.88 3.35
N TRP A 334 5.49 -7.18 2.78
CA TRP A 334 6.78 -6.98 3.43
C TRP A 334 7.62 -6.00 2.62
N PHE A 335 8.04 -4.91 3.25
CA PHE A 335 8.84 -3.86 2.61
C PHE A 335 10.28 -3.90 3.12
N ALA A 336 11.26 -3.88 2.21
CA ALA A 336 12.67 -3.97 2.56
C ALA A 336 13.40 -2.63 2.33
N PRO A 337 13.87 -1.94 3.40
CA PRO A 337 14.64 -0.70 3.24
C PRO A 337 15.92 -0.87 2.41
N SER A 338 16.60 -2.01 2.53
CA SER A 338 17.81 -2.35 1.76
C SER A 338 17.57 -2.49 0.26
N LEU A 339 16.31 -2.59 -0.18
CA LEU A 339 15.89 -2.66 -1.57
C LEU A 339 14.98 -1.49 -1.92
N GLN A 340 15.38 -0.28 -1.51
CA GLN A 340 14.68 0.97 -1.82
C GLN A 340 13.21 0.99 -1.34
N TYR A 341 12.92 0.31 -0.22
CA TYR A 341 11.55 0.16 0.29
C TYR A 341 10.61 -0.48 -0.73
N LEU A 342 11.09 -1.43 -1.54
CA LEU A 342 10.23 -2.22 -2.43
C LEU A 342 9.52 -3.35 -1.67
N PRO A 343 8.31 -3.75 -2.10
CA PRO A 343 7.64 -4.92 -1.54
C PRO A 343 8.38 -6.19 -1.99
N VAL A 344 9.01 -6.89 -1.05
CA VAL A 344 9.79 -8.11 -1.33
C VAL A 344 9.00 -9.39 -1.10
N ARG A 345 7.88 -9.30 -0.38
CA ARG A 345 6.92 -10.38 -0.22
C ARG A 345 5.50 -9.83 -0.16
N ILE A 346 4.56 -10.55 -0.77
CA ILE A 346 3.13 -10.24 -0.67
C ILE A 346 2.40 -11.55 -0.39
N ARG A 347 1.62 -11.59 0.69
CA ARG A 347 0.79 -12.75 1.02
C ARG A 347 -0.67 -12.37 0.87
N VAL A 348 -1.35 -13.00 -0.08
CA VAL A 348 -2.78 -12.83 -0.32
C VAL A 348 -3.53 -13.99 0.34
N ASN A 349 -4.34 -13.71 1.34
CA ASN A 349 -5.23 -14.67 1.97
C ASN A 349 -6.63 -14.54 1.34
N MET A 350 -7.29 -15.66 1.05
CA MET A 350 -8.64 -15.73 0.47
C MET A 350 -9.52 -16.57 1.41
N GLY A 351 -9.85 -15.98 2.57
CA GLY A 351 -10.41 -16.72 3.70
C GLY A 351 -9.47 -17.80 4.25
N ASP A 352 -10.06 -18.81 4.87
CA ASP A 352 -9.32 -19.91 5.48
C ASP A 352 -8.95 -21.02 4.48
N GLU A 353 -9.59 -21.02 3.30
CA GLU A 353 -9.43 -22.08 2.30
C GLU A 353 -8.16 -21.94 1.46
N ALA A 354 -7.64 -20.72 1.30
CA ALA A 354 -6.54 -20.49 0.37
C ALA A 354 -5.67 -19.29 0.73
N HIS A 355 -4.37 -19.44 0.46
CA HIS A 355 -3.44 -18.32 0.47
C HIS A 355 -2.42 -18.48 -0.65
N ILE A 356 -1.93 -17.34 -1.09
CA ILE A 356 -0.89 -17.21 -2.10
C ILE A 356 0.22 -16.37 -1.48
N ASP A 357 1.46 -16.81 -1.62
CA ASP A 357 2.66 -16.15 -1.14
C ASP A 357 3.57 -15.84 -2.33
N LEU A 358 3.79 -14.54 -2.57
CA LEU A 358 4.65 -14.01 -3.61
C LEU A 358 5.96 -13.62 -2.94
N LEU A 359 7.06 -14.25 -3.32
CA LEU A 359 8.40 -13.91 -2.83
C LEU A 359 9.25 -13.41 -3.98
N VAL A 360 9.92 -12.27 -3.79
CA VAL A 360 10.74 -11.66 -4.84
C VAL A 360 11.88 -12.58 -5.26
N GLU A 361 12.09 -12.68 -6.57
CA GLU A 361 13.21 -13.41 -7.17
C GLU A 361 14.27 -12.49 -7.74
N SER A 362 13.84 -11.37 -8.35
CA SER A 362 14.75 -10.41 -8.97
C SER A 362 14.09 -9.06 -9.13
N ILE A 363 14.90 -8.01 -9.02
CA ILE A 363 14.50 -6.62 -9.21
C ILE A 363 15.43 -6.02 -10.27
N GLU A 364 14.86 -5.44 -11.31
CA GLU A 364 15.60 -4.85 -12.42
C GLU A 364 15.17 -3.40 -12.61
N GLN A 365 16.14 -2.51 -12.86
CA GLN A 365 15.92 -1.09 -13.04
C GLN A 365 16.59 -0.57 -14.31
N ARG A 366 16.02 0.50 -14.87
CA ARG A 366 16.61 1.21 -16.01
C ARG A 366 17.90 1.93 -15.62
#